data_AF-A0A671LE40-F1
#
_entry.id   AF-A0A671LE40-F1
#
_cell.length_a   1.000
_cell.length_b   1.000
_cell.length_c   1.000
_cell.angle_alpha   90.00
_cell.angle_beta   90.00
_cell.angle_gamma   90.00
#
_symmetry.space_group_name_H-M   'P 1'
#
loop_
_entity.id
_entity.type
_entity.pdbx_description
1 polymer ?
#
loop_
_entity_poly.entity_id
_entity_poly.type
_entity_poly.pdbx_seq_one_letter_code
_entity_poly.pdbx_strand_id
1 'polypeptide(L)'
;MANVADTKLYDILGVSPSATENELKKLPHNERTGNAYRKLAKEYHPDKNPNAGDKFKEISFAYEVLTNPEKKDLYDRYGEQGLREGGGGGAGMEDIFSHIFGGGLFGFMGGQSSRSRNGGRRRGEDMIHPLKVSLEDLYNGKTTKLQLSKNVLCSACSGQGGKTGAVQKCATCRGRGMRIMIRQLAPGMVQQMQSVCTDCNGEGEVIHEKDRCKECEGRKVCKEVKVLDVHVDKGMKHGQKITFSGEADQSPNTEPGDIILVLQEKDHEEFRRDGNDLHLCHRIGLVEALCGFQFMLAHLDGRHLVIKYPPGKVIEPGSTRVIRGEGMPQYRNPFEKGDLYIKFDVQFPENGWISTEKLTELEDLLPSRTEVTVISADAEEVDLQDFDISQGSSGGHRREAYNDSSDEEGGPHGPGVQCAHQ
;
A
#
# COMPACT_ATOMS: atom_id res chain seq x y z
N MET A 1 -46.57 5.75 23.43
CA MET A 1 -45.79 5.80 22.18
C MET A 1 -44.76 6.89 22.37
N ALA A 2 -43.46 6.59 22.22
CA ALA A 2 -42.45 7.65 22.23
C ALA A 2 -42.69 8.53 21.00
N ASN A 3 -42.91 9.84 21.21
CA ASN A 3 -43.10 10.80 20.11
C ASN A 3 -41.73 11.11 19.52
N VAL A 4 -41.39 10.42 18.43
CA VAL A 4 -40.17 10.62 17.65
C VAL A 4 -40.56 11.21 16.30
N ALA A 5 -39.82 12.22 15.82
CA ALA A 5 -40.11 12.92 14.57
C ALA A 5 -39.91 12.05 13.31
N ASP A 6 -39.03 11.05 13.36
CA ASP A 6 -38.74 10.13 12.25
C ASP A 6 -38.32 8.74 12.81
N THR A 7 -38.78 7.64 12.20
CA THR A 7 -38.46 6.26 12.64
C THR A 7 -37.43 5.55 11.76
N LYS A 8 -37.02 6.13 10.62
CA LYS A 8 -36.18 5.45 9.62
C LYS A 8 -34.90 4.84 10.18
N LEU A 9 -34.16 5.56 11.03
CA LEU A 9 -32.89 5.05 11.58
C LEU A 9 -33.11 3.90 12.58
N TYR A 10 -34.24 3.90 13.28
CA TYR A 10 -34.64 2.79 14.15
C TYR A 10 -35.02 1.56 13.34
N ASP A 11 -35.75 1.77 12.24
CA ASP A 11 -36.18 0.72 11.31
C ASP A 11 -34.98 0.06 10.61
N ILE A 12 -33.95 0.83 10.22
CA ILE A 12 -32.70 0.33 9.62
C ILE A 12 -31.94 -0.60 10.58
N LEU A 13 -31.92 -0.26 11.87
CA LEU A 13 -31.31 -1.12 12.90
C LEU A 13 -32.25 -2.21 13.40
N GLY A 14 -33.52 -2.21 12.98
CA GLY A 14 -34.54 -3.16 13.44
C GLY A 14 -34.85 -3.07 14.93
N VAL A 15 -34.75 -1.87 15.51
CA VAL A 15 -35.01 -1.62 16.94
C VAL A 15 -36.22 -0.69 17.13
N SER A 16 -36.85 -0.73 18.30
CA SER A 16 -37.95 0.19 18.63
C SER A 16 -37.43 1.62 18.86
N PRO A 17 -38.23 2.67 18.58
CA PRO A 17 -37.92 4.05 19.01
C PRO A 17 -37.80 4.22 20.54
N SER A 18 -38.29 3.25 21.32
CA SER A 18 -38.11 3.18 22.77
C SER A 18 -36.85 2.43 23.21
N ALA A 19 -35.99 2.01 22.26
CA ALA A 19 -34.82 1.20 22.54
C ALA A 19 -33.84 1.92 23.48
N THR A 20 -33.41 1.19 24.51
CA THR A 20 -32.48 1.68 25.52
C THR A 20 -31.06 1.73 24.96
N GLU A 21 -30.19 2.57 25.53
CA GLU A 21 -28.78 2.67 25.11
C GLU A 21 -28.08 1.30 25.20
N ASN A 22 -28.52 0.41 26.11
CA ASN A 22 -27.98 -0.95 26.25
C ASN A 22 -28.41 -1.91 25.13
N GLU A 23 -29.55 -1.67 24.47
CA GLU A 23 -29.99 -2.42 23.28
C GLU A 23 -29.25 -1.96 22.02
N LEU A 24 -28.72 -0.72 22.04
CA LEU A 24 -27.91 -0.12 20.99
C LEU A 24 -26.40 -0.38 21.20
N LYS A 25 -25.89 -0.34 22.43
CA LYS A 25 -24.46 -0.32 22.79
C LYS A 25 -23.92 -1.67 23.29
N LYS A 26 -22.61 -1.87 23.15
CA LYS A 26 -21.84 -3.01 23.67
C LYS A 26 -21.17 -2.65 25.00
N LEU A 27 -21.31 -3.48 26.03
CA LEU A 27 -20.32 -3.59 27.12
C LEU A 27 -19.33 -4.73 26.80
N PRO A 28 -18.04 -4.59 27.18
CA PRO A 28 -17.10 -5.70 27.14
C PRO A 28 -17.38 -6.63 28.33
N HIS A 29 -17.34 -7.93 28.09
CA HIS A 29 -17.60 -9.06 29.00
C HIS A 29 -19.07 -9.48 29.21
N ASN A 30 -19.30 -10.76 28.87
CA ASN A 30 -20.43 -11.66 29.12
C ASN A 30 -21.65 -11.69 28.17
N GLU A 31 -21.67 -12.82 27.44
CA GLU A 31 -22.76 -13.71 27.00
C GLU A 31 -24.19 -13.24 26.73
N ARG A 32 -24.63 -13.61 25.51
CA ARG A 32 -25.98 -14.02 25.09
C ARG A 32 -27.11 -12.98 25.25
N THR A 33 -27.03 -11.93 24.45
CA THR A 33 -28.18 -11.36 23.70
C THR A 33 -27.63 -10.60 22.49
N GLY A 34 -28.18 -10.86 21.31
CA GLY A 34 -27.61 -10.42 20.03
C GLY A 34 -27.96 -8.98 19.68
N ASN A 35 -26.93 -8.12 19.52
CA ASN A 35 -27.07 -6.73 19.08
C ASN A 35 -27.51 -6.66 17.62
N ALA A 36 -28.53 -5.83 17.34
CA ALA A 36 -29.09 -5.67 15.99
C ALA A 36 -28.05 -5.11 14.99
N TYR A 37 -27.25 -4.13 15.43
CA TYR A 37 -26.12 -3.62 14.63
C TYR A 37 -25.07 -4.70 14.32
N ARG A 38 -24.67 -5.52 15.31
CA ARG A 38 -23.63 -6.55 15.10
C ARG A 38 -24.09 -7.66 14.15
N LYS A 39 -25.39 -8.00 14.19
CA LYS A 39 -25.99 -8.97 13.27
C LYS A 39 -25.95 -8.42 11.84
N LEU A 40 -26.46 -7.21 11.65
CA LEU A 40 -26.54 -6.55 10.34
C LEU A 40 -25.14 -6.20 9.78
N ALA A 41 -24.22 -5.71 10.61
CA ALA A 41 -22.85 -5.39 10.20
C ALA A 41 -22.02 -6.63 9.82
N LYS A 42 -22.30 -7.80 10.42
CA LYS A 42 -21.66 -9.07 10.03
C LYS A 42 -22.24 -9.64 8.74
N GLU A 43 -23.53 -9.43 8.51
CA GLU A 43 -24.27 -9.91 7.34
C GLU A 43 -23.96 -9.09 6.08
N TYR A 44 -23.83 -7.77 6.24
CA TYR A 44 -23.58 -6.83 5.14
C TYR A 44 -22.12 -6.33 5.07
N HIS A 45 -21.18 -7.02 5.73
CA HIS A 45 -19.77 -6.63 5.69
C HIS A 45 -19.21 -6.69 4.25
N PRO A 46 -18.48 -5.67 3.76
CA PRO A 46 -17.97 -5.61 2.39
C PRO A 46 -17.12 -6.82 1.98
N ASP A 47 -16.29 -7.35 2.90
CA ASP A 47 -15.51 -8.58 2.64
C ASP A 47 -16.36 -9.82 2.35
N LYS A 48 -17.56 -9.91 2.93
CA LYS A 48 -18.44 -11.09 2.78
C LYS A 48 -19.50 -10.89 1.73
N ASN A 49 -19.85 -9.64 1.45
CA ASN A 49 -20.91 -9.29 0.52
C ASN A 49 -20.51 -8.00 -0.23
N PRO A 50 -19.68 -8.10 -1.29
CA PRO A 50 -19.10 -6.94 -1.98
C PRO A 50 -20.15 -6.01 -2.61
N ASN A 51 -21.35 -6.52 -2.90
CA ASN A 51 -22.46 -5.79 -3.51
C ASN A 51 -23.42 -5.16 -2.49
N ALA A 52 -23.17 -5.31 -1.18
CA ALA A 52 -24.02 -4.79 -0.11
C ALA A 52 -23.46 -3.54 0.59
N GLY A 53 -22.49 -2.87 -0.04
CA GLY A 53 -21.82 -1.70 0.52
C GLY A 53 -22.78 -0.61 0.97
N ASP A 54 -23.81 -0.30 0.19
CA ASP A 54 -24.74 0.79 0.52
C ASP A 54 -25.60 0.50 1.76
N LYS A 55 -26.05 -0.74 1.93
CA LYS A 55 -26.78 -1.17 3.14
C LYS A 55 -25.88 -1.09 4.38
N PHE A 56 -24.61 -1.48 4.25
CA PHE A 56 -23.65 -1.37 5.35
C PHE A 56 -23.39 0.09 5.77
N LYS A 57 -23.39 1.02 4.81
CA LYS A 57 -23.28 2.46 5.08
C LYS A 57 -24.48 2.96 5.86
N GLU A 58 -25.70 2.62 5.43
CA GLU A 58 -26.95 2.98 6.12
C GLU A 58 -26.99 2.45 7.56
N ILE A 59 -26.62 1.19 7.76
CA ILE A 59 -26.57 0.54 9.08
C ILE A 59 -25.55 1.25 10.00
N SER A 60 -24.39 1.64 9.46
CA SER A 60 -23.35 2.35 10.23
C SER A 60 -23.76 3.77 10.59
N PHE A 61 -24.41 4.48 9.68
CA PHE A 61 -24.95 5.81 9.93
C PHE A 61 -26.05 5.80 10.99
N ALA A 62 -27.02 4.89 10.88
CA ALA A 62 -28.08 4.73 11.86
C ALA A 62 -27.52 4.43 13.26
N TYR A 63 -26.50 3.59 13.36
CA TYR A 63 -25.82 3.29 14.62
C TYR A 63 -25.12 4.52 15.21
N GLU A 64 -24.41 5.31 14.41
CA GLU A 64 -23.70 6.49 14.89
C GLU A 64 -24.65 7.55 15.47
N VAL A 65 -25.75 7.81 14.77
CA VAL A 65 -26.76 8.78 15.21
C VAL A 65 -27.46 8.31 16.48
N LEU A 66 -27.90 7.05 16.53
CA LEU A 66 -28.68 6.52 17.65
C LEU A 66 -27.85 6.19 18.89
N THR A 67 -26.52 6.04 18.75
CA THR A 67 -25.62 5.78 19.90
C THR A 67 -25.12 7.07 20.57
N ASN A 68 -25.11 8.20 19.86
CA ASN A 68 -24.73 9.48 20.45
C ASN A 68 -25.97 10.17 21.07
N PRO A 69 -26.00 10.46 22.39
CA PRO A 69 -27.16 11.04 23.06
C PRO A 69 -27.62 12.38 22.46
N GLU A 70 -26.67 13.22 22.03
CA GLU A 70 -26.97 14.54 21.45
C GLU A 70 -27.53 14.40 20.03
N LYS A 71 -26.95 13.52 19.21
CA LYS A 71 -27.43 13.27 17.84
C LYS A 71 -28.78 12.54 17.84
N LYS A 72 -28.98 11.61 18.78
CA LYS A 72 -30.24 10.91 18.99
C LYS A 72 -31.34 11.87 19.41
N ASP A 73 -31.10 12.74 20.41
CA ASP A 73 -32.09 13.74 20.83
C ASP A 73 -32.43 14.73 19.69
N LEU A 74 -31.44 15.13 18.89
CA LEU A 74 -31.67 15.98 17.72
C LEU A 74 -32.50 15.28 16.64
N TYR A 75 -32.18 14.02 16.33
CA TYR A 75 -32.94 13.18 15.40
C TYR A 75 -34.36 12.91 15.90
N ASP A 76 -34.52 12.62 17.19
CA ASP A 76 -35.82 12.33 17.79
C ASP A 76 -36.74 13.55 17.78
N ARG A 77 -36.18 14.77 17.88
CA ARG A 77 -36.94 16.03 17.87
C ARG A 77 -37.23 16.59 16.47
N TYR A 78 -36.30 16.41 15.52
CA TYR A 78 -36.34 17.14 14.23
C TYR A 78 -36.14 16.24 13.00
N GLY A 79 -36.03 14.92 13.18
CA GLY A 79 -35.83 13.95 12.10
C GLY A 79 -34.50 14.13 11.36
N GLU A 80 -34.38 13.55 10.16
CA GLU A 80 -33.16 13.65 9.33
C GLU A 80 -32.78 15.09 8.98
N GLN A 81 -33.75 16.01 8.97
CA GLN A 81 -33.54 17.42 8.65
C GLN A 81 -32.77 18.15 9.77
N GLY A 82 -33.01 17.80 11.03
CA GLY A 82 -32.26 18.37 12.17
C GLY A 82 -30.78 18.01 12.15
N LEU A 83 -30.42 16.81 11.69
CA LEU A 83 -29.04 16.38 11.51
C LEU A 83 -28.31 17.15 10.40
N ARG A 84 -29.05 17.62 9.38
CA ARG A 84 -28.50 18.42 8.27
C ARG A 84 -28.27 19.89 8.63
N GLU A 85 -29.15 20.49 9.42
CA GLU A 85 -29.06 21.91 9.78
C GLU A 85 -28.16 22.20 10.99
N GLY A 86 -27.84 21.20 11.81
CA GLY A 86 -26.91 21.31 12.95
C GLY A 86 -25.42 21.27 12.59
N GLY A 87 -25.07 20.95 11.35
CA GLY A 87 -23.71 20.96 10.81
C GLY A 87 -23.51 22.15 9.88
N GLY A 88 -22.65 23.10 10.25
CA GLY A 88 -22.37 24.25 9.40
C GLY A 88 -21.84 23.84 8.02
N GLY A 89 -22.54 24.26 6.97
CA GLY A 89 -22.09 24.21 5.58
C GLY A 89 -22.80 23.15 4.75
N GLY A 90 -23.62 23.59 3.80
CA GLY A 90 -24.33 22.71 2.87
C GLY A 90 -23.39 21.92 1.97
N ALA A 91 -23.51 20.60 2.04
CA ALA A 91 -23.06 19.64 1.02
C ALA A 91 -23.93 18.36 1.16
N GLY A 92 -24.23 17.72 0.03
CA GLY A 92 -25.11 16.55 -0.05
C GLY A 92 -24.66 15.37 0.82
N MET A 93 -25.59 14.44 1.06
CA MET A 93 -25.38 13.21 1.84
C MET A 93 -24.17 12.39 1.34
N GLU A 94 -23.83 12.50 0.06
CA GLU A 94 -22.65 11.88 -0.54
C GLU A 94 -21.30 12.51 -0.13
N ASP A 95 -21.26 13.82 0.17
CA ASP A 95 -20.03 14.54 0.50
C ASP A 95 -19.65 14.46 1.99
N ILE A 96 -20.64 14.26 2.86
CA ILE A 96 -20.39 14.01 4.28
C ILE A 96 -19.79 12.61 4.48
N PHE A 97 -20.20 11.63 3.66
CA PHE A 97 -19.71 10.26 3.78
C PHE A 97 -18.35 10.02 3.11
N SER A 98 -18.04 10.75 2.02
CA SER A 98 -16.68 10.78 1.46
C SER A 98 -15.68 11.38 2.46
N HIS A 99 -16.10 12.36 3.27
CA HIS A 99 -15.29 12.86 4.39
C HIS A 99 -15.19 11.87 5.56
N ILE A 100 -16.23 11.08 5.86
CA ILE A 100 -16.19 10.08 6.96
C ILE A 100 -15.36 8.85 6.59
N PHE A 101 -15.60 8.19 5.46
CA PHE A 101 -14.96 6.91 5.09
C PHE A 101 -13.87 7.03 4.01
N GLY A 102 -13.76 8.15 3.31
CA GLY A 102 -12.73 8.44 2.29
C GLY A 102 -11.55 9.25 2.84
N GLY A 103 -11.03 8.90 4.02
CA GLY A 103 -9.73 9.40 4.50
C GLY A 103 -9.70 10.82 5.09
N GLY A 104 -10.82 11.34 5.62
CA GLY A 104 -10.89 12.73 6.09
C GLY A 104 -11.42 13.00 7.52
N LEU A 105 -12.18 12.10 8.15
CA LEU A 105 -12.90 12.44 9.42
C LEU A 105 -12.90 11.34 10.49
N PHE A 106 -12.56 10.08 10.17
CA PHE A 106 -12.31 9.04 11.21
C PHE A 106 -11.07 9.32 12.08
N GLY A 107 -10.29 10.37 11.76
CA GLY A 107 -9.23 10.91 12.62
C GLY A 107 -9.68 12.07 13.54
N PHE A 108 -10.92 12.56 13.44
CA PHE A 108 -11.28 13.86 14.05
C PHE A 108 -12.53 13.88 14.97
N MET A 109 -13.28 12.78 15.13
CA MET A 109 -14.48 12.79 16.01
C MET A 109 -14.53 11.69 17.09
N GLY A 110 -13.38 11.13 17.48
CA GLY A 110 -13.25 10.22 18.63
C GLY A 110 -12.55 10.83 19.85
N GLY A 111 -12.41 12.16 19.94
CA GLY A 111 -11.47 12.76 20.90
C GLY A 111 -11.83 14.16 21.39
N GLN A 112 -12.96 14.32 22.07
CA GLN A 112 -13.17 15.48 22.93
C GLN A 112 -13.62 15.07 24.35
N SER A 113 -12.70 14.40 25.05
CA SER A 113 -12.65 14.46 26.53
C SER A 113 -11.26 14.21 27.11
N SER A 114 -10.20 14.55 26.37
CA SER A 114 -8.85 14.62 26.96
C SER A 114 -7.90 15.53 26.17
N ARG A 115 -8.34 16.75 25.79
CA ARG A 115 -7.37 17.83 25.57
C ARG A 115 -6.96 18.41 26.92
N SER A 116 -6.27 17.53 27.62
CA SER A 116 -5.20 17.82 28.55
C SER A 116 -4.64 19.22 28.31
N ARG A 117 -4.89 20.11 29.28
CA ARG A 117 -4.00 21.23 29.62
C ARG A 117 -2.68 20.65 30.15
N ASN A 118 -2.01 19.87 29.32
CA ASN A 118 -0.70 19.33 29.55
C ASN A 118 0.00 19.64 28.24
N GLY A 119 0.91 20.60 28.15
CA GLY A 119 2.19 20.47 28.83
C GLY A 119 3.07 19.35 28.23
N GLY A 120 2.50 18.48 27.38
CA GLY A 120 3.23 17.49 26.61
C GLY A 120 4.08 18.23 25.59
N ARG A 121 5.39 17.98 25.67
CA ARG A 121 6.35 18.50 24.70
C ARG A 121 5.89 18.06 23.30
N ARG A 122 5.90 18.99 22.34
CA ARG A 122 5.61 18.66 20.94
C ARG A 122 6.65 17.62 20.50
N ARG A 123 6.25 16.50 19.91
CA ARG A 123 7.18 15.52 19.34
C ARG A 123 7.44 15.86 17.88
N GLY A 124 8.68 15.72 17.46
CA GLY A 124 9.15 15.92 16.10
C GLY A 124 8.71 14.77 15.20
N GLU A 125 8.84 14.97 13.89
CA GLU A 125 8.47 13.98 12.90
C GLU A 125 9.47 12.83 12.83
N ASP A 126 8.97 11.63 12.55
CA ASP A 126 9.81 10.44 12.38
C ASP A 126 10.50 10.45 11.01
N MET A 127 11.76 10.00 10.96
CA MET A 127 12.52 9.86 9.72
C MET A 127 12.49 8.42 9.22
N ILE A 128 11.93 8.19 8.04
CA ILE A 128 11.87 6.86 7.43
C ILE A 128 13.02 6.71 6.43
N HIS A 129 13.87 5.68 6.61
CA HIS A 129 14.97 5.41 5.69
C HIS A 129 14.93 3.94 5.19
N PRO A 130 14.87 3.70 3.88
CA PRO A 130 14.92 2.34 3.35
C PRO A 130 16.33 1.76 3.50
N LEU A 131 16.44 0.57 4.08
CA LEU A 131 17.70 -0.17 4.18
C LEU A 131 17.66 -1.36 3.22
N LYS A 132 18.42 -1.25 2.12
CA LYS A 132 18.53 -2.33 1.13
C LYS A 132 19.36 -3.48 1.68
N VAL A 133 18.77 -4.66 1.75
CA VAL A 133 19.37 -5.89 2.28
C VAL A 133 19.29 -7.02 1.25
N SER A 134 20.33 -7.82 1.14
CA SER A 134 20.31 -8.99 0.24
C SER A 134 19.66 -10.20 0.92
N LEU A 135 19.34 -11.23 0.14
CA LEU A 135 18.71 -12.44 0.67
C LEU A 135 19.66 -13.22 1.60
N GLU A 136 20.96 -13.21 1.32
CA GLU A 136 22.03 -13.77 2.15
C GLU A 136 22.17 -13.02 3.48
N ASP A 137 22.04 -11.68 3.45
CA ASP A 137 22.05 -10.86 4.67
C ASP A 137 20.86 -11.25 5.58
N LEU A 138 19.69 -11.51 4.99
CA LEU A 138 18.48 -11.95 5.70
C LEU A 138 18.55 -13.40 6.18
N TYR A 139 19.30 -14.26 5.49
CA TYR A 139 19.51 -15.66 5.86
C TYR A 139 20.52 -15.81 7.01
N ASN A 140 21.68 -15.16 6.87
CA ASN A 140 22.80 -15.29 7.81
C ASN A 140 22.76 -14.27 8.96
N GLY A 141 21.97 -13.21 8.81
CA GLY A 141 22.01 -12.06 9.69
C GLY A 141 23.24 -11.20 9.43
N LYS A 142 23.11 -9.90 9.66
CA LYS A 142 24.18 -8.93 9.39
C LYS A 142 24.10 -7.75 10.32
N THR A 143 25.26 -7.24 10.72
CA THR A 143 25.35 -5.92 11.37
C THR A 143 25.94 -4.93 10.37
N THR A 144 25.19 -3.88 10.03
CA THR A 144 25.61 -2.85 9.07
C THR A 144 25.65 -1.50 9.74
N LYS A 145 26.71 -0.72 9.50
CA LYS A 145 26.82 0.67 9.95
C LYS A 145 26.14 1.58 8.92
N LEU A 146 25.10 2.30 9.32
CA LEU A 146 24.39 3.25 8.46
C LEU A 146 24.74 4.69 8.89
N GLN A 147 25.30 5.47 7.98
CA GLN A 147 25.57 6.89 8.21
C GLN A 147 24.35 7.72 7.77
N LEU A 148 23.80 8.50 8.69
CA LEU A 148 22.65 9.37 8.44
C LEU A 148 23.00 10.80 8.86
N SER A 149 22.63 11.76 8.02
CA SER A 149 22.68 13.18 8.40
C SER A 149 21.36 13.59 9.04
N LYS A 150 21.42 14.17 10.23
CA LYS A 150 20.26 14.70 10.95
C LYS A 150 20.51 16.12 11.43
N ASN A 151 19.45 16.84 11.72
CA ASN A 151 19.50 18.14 12.37
C ASN A 151 19.58 17.93 13.89
N VAL A 152 20.57 18.56 14.53
CA VAL A 152 20.71 18.61 15.99
C VAL A 152 20.65 20.05 16.46
N LEU A 153 20.25 20.28 17.71
CA LEU A 153 20.32 21.62 18.28
C LEU A 153 21.76 22.14 18.23
N CYS A 154 21.94 23.36 17.75
CA CYS A 154 23.26 23.97 17.63
C CYS A 154 23.93 24.02 19.01
N SER A 155 25.09 23.38 19.15
CA SER A 155 25.85 23.33 20.40
C SER A 155 26.27 24.72 20.89
N ALA A 156 26.67 25.62 19.99
CA ALA A 156 27.13 26.95 20.38
C ALA A 156 26.04 27.89 20.91
N CYS A 157 24.76 27.69 20.53
CA CYS A 157 23.66 28.55 20.99
C CYS A 157 22.52 27.77 21.67
N SER A 158 22.67 26.47 21.87
CA SER A 158 21.67 25.58 22.48
C SER A 158 20.26 25.75 21.89
N GLY A 159 20.16 25.92 20.57
CA GLY A 159 18.87 26.10 19.89
C GLY A 159 18.26 27.51 19.94
N GLN A 160 18.97 28.51 20.46
CA GLN A 160 18.46 29.90 20.51
C GLN A 160 18.64 30.66 19.19
N GLY A 161 19.66 30.32 18.39
CA GLY A 161 19.95 30.93 17.09
C GLY A 161 20.80 32.21 17.16
N GLY A 162 21.00 32.76 18.35
CA GLY A 162 21.81 33.96 18.58
C GLY A 162 22.43 33.95 19.97
N LYS A 163 23.12 35.05 20.33
CA LYS A 163 23.57 35.27 21.71
C LYS A 163 22.38 35.34 22.66
N THR A 164 22.61 35.03 23.94
CA THR A 164 21.57 35.08 24.97
C THR A 164 20.92 36.47 25.00
N GLY A 165 19.60 36.53 24.80
CA GLY A 165 18.83 37.79 24.75
C GLY A 165 18.81 38.52 23.39
N ALA A 166 19.51 38.01 22.37
CA ALA A 166 19.49 38.58 21.02
C ALA A 166 18.21 38.29 20.24
N VAL A 167 17.43 37.30 20.69
CA VAL A 167 16.16 36.90 20.07
C VAL A 167 15.08 37.91 20.46
N GLN A 168 14.52 38.62 19.50
CA GLN A 168 13.47 39.61 19.70
C GLN A 168 12.18 39.17 19.01
N LYS A 169 11.02 39.48 19.59
CA LYS A 169 9.74 39.22 18.92
C LYS A 169 9.64 40.10 17.67
N CYS A 170 9.22 39.50 16.56
CA CYS A 170 8.99 40.25 15.32
C CYS A 170 7.95 41.35 15.55
N ALA A 171 8.31 42.61 15.34
CA ALA A 171 7.42 43.75 15.55
C ALA A 171 6.22 43.72 14.58
N THR A 172 6.45 43.29 13.34
CA THR A 172 5.48 43.34 12.24
C THR A 172 4.35 42.32 12.40
N CYS A 173 4.66 41.08 12.80
CA CYS A 173 3.65 40.06 13.10
C CYS A 173 3.35 39.91 14.60
N ARG A 174 4.02 40.68 15.47
CA ARG A 174 3.93 40.60 16.93
C ARG A 174 4.13 39.18 17.48
N GLY A 175 5.09 38.45 16.90
CA GLY A 175 5.37 37.06 17.29
C GLY A 175 4.44 36.00 16.69
N ARG A 176 3.54 36.37 15.76
CA ARG A 176 2.58 35.42 15.17
C ARG A 176 3.12 34.65 13.96
N GLY A 177 4.24 35.07 13.37
CA GLY A 177 4.82 34.47 12.16
C GLY A 177 4.02 34.72 10.87
N MET A 178 2.75 35.12 10.95
CA MET A 178 1.85 35.31 9.82
C MET A 178 1.16 36.67 9.89
N ARG A 179 0.83 37.24 8.72
CA ARG A 179 0.11 38.49 8.54
C ARG A 179 -1.20 38.22 7.82
N ILE A 180 -2.26 38.94 8.20
CA ILE A 180 -3.54 38.91 7.50
C ILE A 180 -3.48 40.04 6.48
N MET A 181 -3.50 39.69 5.20
CA MET A 181 -3.58 40.63 4.08
C MET A 181 -5.01 40.63 3.55
N ILE A 182 -5.67 41.79 3.57
CA ILE A 182 -7.03 41.93 3.05
C ILE A 182 -6.92 42.26 1.56
N ARG A 183 -7.36 41.34 0.70
CA ARG A 183 -7.43 41.55 -0.76
C ARG A 183 -8.88 41.85 -1.14
N GLN A 184 -9.12 43.02 -1.74
CA GLN A 184 -10.42 43.34 -2.35
C GLN A 184 -10.51 42.66 -3.71
N LEU A 185 -11.45 41.72 -3.88
CA LEU A 185 -11.69 41.05 -5.17
C LEU A 185 -12.77 41.75 -5.98
N ALA A 186 -13.73 42.40 -5.32
CA ALA A 186 -14.83 43.15 -5.94
C ALA A 186 -15.33 44.27 -5.00
N PRO A 187 -16.08 45.26 -5.51
CA PRO A 187 -16.76 46.25 -4.67
C PRO A 187 -17.64 45.54 -3.63
N GLY A 188 -17.35 45.74 -2.34
CA GLY A 188 -18.06 45.10 -1.23
C GLY A 188 -17.59 43.69 -0.84
N MET A 189 -16.64 43.08 -1.56
CA MET A 189 -16.12 41.74 -1.26
C MET A 189 -14.62 41.76 -0.95
N VAL A 190 -14.30 41.63 0.35
CA VAL A 190 -12.93 41.50 0.87
C VAL A 190 -12.66 40.05 1.27
N GLN A 191 -11.54 39.49 0.80
CA GLN A 191 -11.05 38.19 1.26
C GLN A 191 -9.82 38.43 2.16
N GLN A 192 -9.86 37.88 3.37
CA GLN A 192 -8.70 37.86 4.26
C GLN A 192 -7.80 36.68 3.85
N MET A 193 -6.62 36.97 3.32
CA MET A 193 -5.61 35.96 3.00
C MET A 193 -4.52 35.99 4.07
N GLN A 194 -4.21 34.82 4.63
CA GLN A 194 -3.10 34.67 5.57
C GLN A 194 -1.81 34.46 4.78
N SER A 195 -0.84 35.37 4.93
CA SER A 195 0.48 35.26 4.31
C SER A 195 1.56 35.12 5.38
N VAL A 196 2.65 34.43 5.07
CA VAL A 196 3.82 34.36 5.95
C VAL A 196 4.39 35.77 6.14
N CYS A 197 4.80 36.12 7.37
CA CYS A 197 5.41 37.41 7.65
C CYS A 197 6.79 37.49 7.02
N THR A 198 7.00 38.43 6.09
CA THR A 198 8.27 38.65 5.37
C THR A 198 9.43 39.00 6.28
N ASP A 199 9.15 39.69 7.40
CA ASP A 199 10.22 40.25 8.25
C ASP A 199 10.83 39.21 9.20
N CYS A 200 10.12 38.10 9.43
CA CYS A 200 10.61 36.99 10.26
C CYS A 200 10.49 35.63 9.55
N ASN A 201 10.14 35.60 8.26
CA ASN A 201 9.92 34.40 7.45
C ASN A 201 9.09 33.30 8.13
N GLY A 202 8.08 33.68 8.93
CA GLY A 202 7.25 32.70 9.64
C GLY A 202 7.69 32.34 11.07
N GLU A 203 8.92 32.67 11.48
CA GLU A 203 9.45 32.25 12.78
C GLU A 203 8.84 33.01 13.97
N GLY A 204 8.30 34.21 13.75
CA GLY A 204 7.77 35.08 14.81
C GLY A 204 8.85 35.79 15.63
N GLU A 205 10.11 35.42 15.45
CA GLU A 205 11.27 36.01 16.11
C GLU A 205 12.23 36.59 15.06
N VAL A 206 13.00 37.60 15.45
CA VAL A 206 14.02 38.24 14.62
C VAL A 206 15.30 38.32 15.45
N ILE A 207 16.41 37.94 14.84
CA ILE A 207 17.75 38.05 15.42
C ILE A 207 18.55 38.99 14.54
N HIS A 208 19.08 40.06 15.14
CA HIS A 208 19.93 41.01 14.45
C HIS A 208 21.18 40.31 13.89
N GLU A 209 21.59 40.65 12.67
CA GLU A 209 22.63 39.92 11.94
C GLU A 209 23.95 39.77 12.73
N LYS A 210 24.34 40.83 13.44
CA LYS A 210 25.55 40.86 14.30
C LYS A 210 25.50 39.91 15.50
N ASP A 211 24.31 39.49 15.91
CA ASP A 211 24.08 38.66 17.10
C ASP A 211 23.60 37.26 16.75
N ARG A 212 23.50 36.93 15.46
CA ARG A 212 23.29 35.57 14.99
C ARG A 212 24.45 34.68 15.43
N CYS A 213 24.11 33.45 15.78
CA CYS A 213 25.12 32.43 16.06
C CYS A 213 25.97 32.20 14.81
N LYS A 214 27.29 32.14 14.97
CA LYS A 214 28.22 31.94 13.85
C LYS A 214 28.18 30.54 13.26
N GLU A 215 27.75 29.53 14.03
CA GLU A 215 27.69 28.14 13.57
C GLU A 215 26.40 27.82 12.82
N CYS A 216 25.24 28.22 13.35
CA CYS A 216 23.95 27.94 12.72
C CYS A 216 23.38 29.13 11.93
N GLU A 217 24.02 30.30 11.96
CA GLU A 217 23.63 31.51 11.24
C GLU A 217 22.19 31.98 11.52
N GLY A 218 21.68 31.73 12.74
CA GLY A 218 20.29 32.01 13.11
C GLY A 218 19.34 30.82 13.01
N ARG A 219 19.71 29.73 12.34
CA ARG A 219 18.82 28.57 12.07
C ARG A 219 18.52 27.68 13.28
N LYS A 220 19.15 27.91 14.43
CA LYS A 220 18.98 27.17 15.71
C LYS A 220 19.45 25.70 15.69
N VAL A 221 19.55 25.07 14.52
CA VAL A 221 20.00 23.69 14.34
C VAL A 221 21.22 23.60 13.40
N CYS A 222 22.03 22.56 13.59
CA CYS A 222 23.18 22.22 12.75
C CYS A 222 23.00 20.80 12.18
N LYS A 223 23.53 20.54 10.98
CA LYS A 223 23.54 19.19 10.40
C LYS A 223 24.70 18.40 11.01
N GLU A 224 24.41 17.23 11.56
CA GLU A 224 25.37 16.29 12.11
C GLU A 224 25.24 14.93 11.41
N VAL A 225 26.37 14.27 11.12
CA VAL A 225 26.40 12.91 10.57
C VAL A 225 26.55 11.92 11.73
N LYS A 226 25.54 11.08 11.93
CA LYS A 226 25.54 10.03 12.94
C LYS A 226 25.66 8.65 12.29
N VAL A 227 26.49 7.79 12.86
CA VAL A 227 26.61 6.38 12.46
C VAL A 227 25.74 5.53 13.38
N LEU A 228 24.77 4.83 12.82
CA LEU A 228 23.91 3.89 13.54
C LEU A 228 24.35 2.46 13.22
N ASP A 229 24.48 1.64 14.26
CA ASP A 229 24.72 0.21 14.12
C ASP A 229 23.38 -0.50 13.99
N VAL A 230 23.11 -1.02 12.79
CA VAL A 230 21.85 -1.68 12.45
C VAL A 230 22.05 -3.18 12.45
N HIS A 231 21.31 -3.87 13.30
CA HIS A 231 21.28 -5.33 13.36
C HIS A 231 20.11 -5.86 12.52
N VAL A 232 20.45 -6.60 11.48
CA VAL A 232 19.51 -7.36 10.66
C VAL A 232 19.56 -8.81 11.13
N ASP A 233 18.51 -9.23 11.83
CA ASP A 233 18.41 -10.58 12.36
C ASP A 233 18.05 -11.59 11.25
N LYS A 234 18.43 -12.84 11.49
CA LYS A 234 18.07 -13.97 10.64
C LYS A 234 16.54 -14.09 10.51
N GLY A 235 16.08 -14.25 9.28
CA GLY A 235 14.67 -14.47 8.97
C GLY A 235 13.82 -13.21 8.94
N MET A 236 14.40 -12.02 9.16
CA MET A 236 13.67 -10.76 8.99
C MET A 236 13.06 -10.68 7.58
N LYS A 237 11.93 -9.97 7.46
CA LYS A 237 11.12 -9.91 6.24
C LYS A 237 11.25 -8.56 5.53
N HIS A 238 11.00 -8.56 4.22
CA HIS A 238 10.79 -7.33 3.47
C HIS A 238 9.72 -6.45 4.16
N GLY A 239 9.97 -5.15 4.26
CA GLY A 239 9.09 -4.17 4.90
C GLY A 239 9.15 -4.14 6.43
N GLN A 240 9.91 -5.04 7.08
CA GLN A 240 10.07 -5.03 8.54
C GLN A 240 10.82 -3.78 9.00
N LYS A 241 10.39 -3.21 10.14
CA LYS A 241 10.88 -1.93 10.66
C LYS A 241 11.87 -2.12 11.81
N ILE A 242 12.96 -1.37 11.79
CA ILE A 242 13.93 -1.24 12.89
C ILE A 242 13.89 0.22 13.35
N THR A 243 13.53 0.45 14.60
CA THR A 243 13.30 1.81 15.13
C THR A 243 14.41 2.22 16.10
N PHE A 244 14.96 3.40 15.88
CA PHE A 244 15.88 4.09 16.79
C PHE A 244 15.18 5.28 17.42
N SER A 245 14.79 5.14 18.68
CA SER A 245 13.93 6.11 19.36
C SER A 245 14.64 7.42 19.69
N GLY A 246 13.98 8.56 19.41
CA GLY A 246 14.50 9.90 19.69
C GLY A 246 15.72 10.30 18.85
N GLU A 247 16.00 9.56 17.79
CA GLU A 247 17.19 9.77 16.95
C GLU A 247 16.93 10.64 15.72
N ALA A 248 15.69 11.02 15.43
CA ALA A 248 15.34 11.86 14.29
C ALA A 248 15.82 13.33 14.45
N ASP A 249 15.41 14.18 13.52
CA ASP A 249 15.70 15.60 13.53
C ASP A 249 15.20 16.28 14.82
N GLN A 250 16.09 17.06 15.43
CA GLN A 250 15.78 17.90 16.57
C GLN A 250 15.30 19.26 16.13
N SER A 251 14.34 19.83 16.87
CA SER A 251 13.94 21.22 16.73
C SER A 251 13.78 21.87 18.11
N PRO A 252 13.99 23.19 18.22
CA PRO A 252 13.84 23.87 19.50
C PRO A 252 12.43 23.69 20.09
N ASN A 253 12.35 23.42 21.40
CA ASN A 253 11.11 23.21 22.15
C ASN A 253 10.28 21.99 21.73
N THR A 254 10.89 21.03 21.04
CA THR A 254 10.25 19.81 20.54
C THR A 254 11.13 18.59 20.89
N GLU A 255 10.52 17.50 21.35
CA GLU A 255 11.22 16.22 21.52
C GLU A 255 11.46 15.57 20.16
N PRO A 256 12.64 15.00 19.87
CA PRO A 256 12.91 14.38 18.58
C PRO A 256 11.98 13.19 18.31
N GLY A 257 11.64 12.98 17.04
CA GLY A 257 10.99 11.77 16.56
C GLY A 257 11.96 10.57 16.50
N ASP A 258 11.54 9.49 15.87
CA ASP A 258 12.33 8.27 15.71
C ASP A 258 12.91 8.13 14.30
N ILE A 259 14.06 7.47 14.19
CA ILE A 259 14.53 6.98 12.90
C ILE A 259 13.97 5.57 12.70
N ILE A 260 13.18 5.38 11.66
CA ILE A 260 12.55 4.11 11.29
C ILE A 260 13.22 3.59 10.03
N LEU A 261 14.04 2.55 10.17
CA LEU A 261 14.62 1.86 9.03
C LEU A 261 13.64 0.80 8.53
N VAL A 262 13.31 0.85 7.25
CA VAL A 262 12.44 -0.15 6.61
C VAL A 262 13.31 -1.06 5.77
N LEU A 263 13.34 -2.34 6.08
CA LEU A 263 14.10 -3.32 5.32
C LEU A 263 13.52 -3.47 3.91
N GLN A 264 14.37 -3.33 2.90
CA GLN A 264 14.04 -3.57 1.51
C GLN A 264 14.89 -4.72 1.00
N GLU A 265 14.27 -5.90 0.90
CA GLU A 265 14.85 -7.06 0.24
C GLU A 265 15.17 -6.72 -1.23
N LYS A 266 16.41 -6.99 -1.63
CA LYS A 266 16.87 -6.90 -3.02
C LYS A 266 16.48 -8.17 -3.77
N ASP A 267 16.17 -8.01 -5.04
CA ASP A 267 16.00 -9.15 -5.95
C ASP A 267 17.31 -9.92 -6.04
N HIS A 268 17.20 -11.25 -6.02
CA HIS A 268 18.32 -12.17 -6.14
C HIS A 268 18.23 -12.90 -7.49
N GLU A 269 19.37 -13.22 -8.09
CA GLU A 269 19.47 -13.80 -9.44
C GLU A 269 18.87 -15.22 -9.53
N GLU A 270 19.22 -16.10 -8.59
CA GLU A 270 18.77 -17.50 -8.60
C GLU A 270 17.56 -17.78 -7.69
N PHE A 271 17.55 -17.24 -6.47
CA PHE A 271 16.52 -17.49 -5.47
C PHE A 271 15.45 -16.41 -5.46
N ARG A 272 14.20 -16.83 -5.31
CA ARG A 272 13.05 -15.99 -5.01
C ARG A 272 12.46 -16.43 -3.68
N ARG A 273 12.33 -15.49 -2.75
CA ARG A 273 11.70 -15.75 -1.46
C ARG A 273 10.18 -15.68 -1.55
N ASP A 274 9.51 -16.64 -0.92
CA ASP A 274 8.08 -16.57 -0.59
C ASP A 274 7.87 -16.93 0.88
N GLY A 275 7.63 -15.91 1.71
CA GLY A 275 7.52 -16.10 3.16
C GLY A 275 8.82 -16.66 3.78
N ASN A 276 8.76 -17.91 4.22
CA ASN A 276 9.92 -18.64 4.75
C ASN A 276 10.50 -19.63 3.73
N ASP A 277 9.86 -19.79 2.58
CA ASP A 277 10.27 -20.74 1.56
C ASP A 277 11.10 -20.03 0.48
N LEU A 278 11.93 -20.81 -0.20
CA LEU A 278 12.75 -20.36 -1.30
C LEU A 278 12.32 -21.06 -2.58
N HIS A 279 12.33 -20.34 -3.68
CA HIS A 279 12.03 -20.86 -5.01
C HIS A 279 13.23 -20.60 -5.92
N LEU A 280 13.62 -21.59 -6.71
CA LEU A 280 14.60 -21.41 -7.78
C LEU A 280 14.14 -22.13 -9.04
N CYS A 281 14.50 -21.58 -10.19
CA CYS A 281 14.27 -22.22 -11.49
C CYS A 281 15.60 -22.84 -11.95
N HIS A 282 15.63 -24.16 -12.10
CA HIS A 282 16.80 -24.88 -12.57
C HIS A 282 16.54 -25.47 -13.95
N ARG A 283 17.48 -25.26 -14.87
CA ARG A 283 17.40 -25.76 -16.23
C ARG A 283 18.19 -27.06 -16.34
N ILE A 284 17.55 -28.09 -16.87
CA ILE A 284 18.16 -29.41 -17.10
C ILE A 284 17.94 -29.86 -18.55
N GLY A 285 18.83 -30.67 -19.08
CA GLY A 285 18.67 -31.26 -20.40
C GLY A 285 17.64 -32.40 -20.40
N LEU A 286 17.11 -32.75 -21.58
CA LEU A 286 16.19 -33.89 -21.72
C LEU A 286 16.79 -35.21 -21.21
N VAL A 287 18.08 -35.46 -21.46
CA VAL A 287 18.77 -36.66 -20.96
C VAL A 287 18.79 -36.68 -19.43
N GLU A 288 19.06 -35.55 -18.79
CA GLU A 288 19.06 -35.42 -17.33
C GLU A 288 17.66 -35.62 -16.75
N ALA A 289 16.63 -35.11 -17.43
CA ALA A 289 15.24 -35.25 -17.03
C ALA A 289 14.74 -36.71 -17.06
N LEU A 290 15.27 -37.54 -17.98
CA LEU A 290 14.89 -38.95 -18.15
C LEU A 290 15.81 -39.92 -17.39
N CYS A 291 17.12 -39.69 -17.47
CA CYS A 291 18.16 -40.59 -16.96
C CYS A 291 18.66 -40.22 -15.56
N GLY A 292 18.08 -39.19 -14.93
CA GLY A 292 18.54 -38.68 -13.65
C GLY A 292 19.75 -37.75 -13.78
N PHE A 293 20.05 -37.05 -12.70
CA PHE A 293 21.11 -36.04 -12.68
C PHE A 293 21.71 -35.86 -11.29
N GLN A 294 22.86 -35.21 -11.27
CA GLN A 294 23.50 -34.71 -10.07
C GLN A 294 24.10 -33.33 -10.36
N PHE A 295 23.74 -32.33 -9.56
CA PHE A 295 24.35 -31.00 -9.64
C PHE A 295 24.64 -30.43 -8.25
N MET A 296 25.46 -29.38 -8.21
CA MET A 296 25.77 -28.64 -6.99
C MET A 296 25.05 -27.29 -7.01
N LEU A 297 24.34 -26.99 -5.93
CA LEU A 297 23.69 -25.70 -5.73
C LEU A 297 24.43 -24.91 -4.64
N ALA A 298 24.85 -23.68 -4.93
CA ALA A 298 25.35 -22.77 -3.90
C ALA A 298 24.15 -22.19 -3.13
N HIS A 299 24.11 -22.41 -1.82
CA HIS A 299 23.04 -21.89 -0.96
C HIS A 299 23.46 -20.54 -0.32
N LEU A 300 22.51 -19.85 0.32
CA LEU A 300 22.66 -18.49 0.83
C LEU A 300 23.65 -18.36 1.99
N ASP A 301 24.00 -19.48 2.64
CA ASP A 301 25.04 -19.56 3.68
C ASP A 301 26.43 -19.91 3.13
N GLY A 302 26.57 -20.03 1.81
CA GLY A 302 27.81 -20.41 1.14
C GLY A 302 28.07 -21.92 1.14
N ARG A 303 27.18 -22.76 1.69
CA ARG A 303 27.30 -24.22 1.53
C ARG A 303 26.94 -24.63 0.10
N HIS A 304 27.56 -25.72 -0.36
CA HIS A 304 27.18 -26.38 -1.61
C HIS A 304 26.31 -27.60 -1.30
N LEU A 305 25.08 -27.61 -1.79
CA LEU A 305 24.16 -28.74 -1.68
C LEU A 305 24.32 -29.61 -2.92
N VAL A 306 24.67 -30.88 -2.73
CA VAL A 306 24.71 -31.86 -3.83
C VAL A 306 23.32 -32.46 -3.98
N ILE A 307 22.62 -32.04 -5.04
CA ILE A 307 21.27 -32.48 -5.34
C ILE A 307 21.36 -33.65 -6.31
N LYS A 308 20.77 -34.79 -5.92
CA LYS A 308 20.76 -36.02 -6.72
C LYS A 308 19.33 -36.43 -7.01
N TYR A 309 19.06 -36.74 -8.26
CA TYR A 309 17.81 -37.34 -8.68
C TYR A 309 18.09 -38.69 -9.36
N PRO A 310 17.51 -39.80 -8.88
CA PRO A 310 17.92 -41.13 -9.31
C PRO A 310 17.51 -41.41 -10.77
N PRO A 311 18.29 -42.23 -11.50
CA PRO A 311 17.94 -42.68 -12.83
C PRO A 311 16.62 -43.46 -12.83
N GLY A 312 15.85 -43.35 -13.91
CA GLY A 312 14.57 -44.05 -14.09
C GLY A 312 13.36 -43.37 -13.45
N LYS A 313 13.55 -42.22 -12.78
CA LYS A 313 12.46 -41.32 -12.42
C LYS A 313 12.49 -40.13 -13.37
N VAL A 314 11.34 -39.79 -13.94
CA VAL A 314 11.23 -38.68 -14.90
C VAL A 314 10.98 -37.36 -14.16
N ILE A 315 11.60 -36.28 -14.62
CA ILE A 315 11.24 -34.90 -14.32
C ILE A 315 10.48 -34.33 -15.50
N GLU A 316 9.22 -33.98 -15.28
CA GLU A 316 8.40 -33.34 -16.30
C GLU A 316 8.76 -31.85 -16.43
N PRO A 317 8.66 -31.27 -17.64
CA PRO A 317 8.83 -29.83 -17.84
C PRO A 317 7.89 -29.02 -16.91
N GLY A 318 8.45 -28.06 -16.19
CA GLY A 318 7.71 -27.21 -15.25
C GLY A 318 7.39 -27.86 -13.90
N SER A 319 7.76 -29.13 -13.69
CA SER A 319 7.55 -29.80 -12.41
C SER A 319 8.39 -29.19 -11.29
N THR A 320 7.88 -29.22 -10.07
CA THR A 320 8.55 -28.66 -8.88
C THR A 320 8.89 -29.77 -7.90
N ARG A 321 10.14 -29.78 -7.41
CA ARG A 321 10.60 -30.66 -6.32
C ARG A 321 10.97 -29.84 -5.11
N VAL A 322 10.98 -30.48 -3.94
CA VAL A 322 11.21 -29.82 -2.66
C VAL A 322 12.41 -30.42 -1.94
N ILE A 323 13.25 -29.57 -1.38
CA ILE A 323 14.32 -29.89 -0.45
C ILE A 323 13.90 -29.32 0.90
N ARG A 324 13.53 -30.22 1.82
CA ARG A 324 12.98 -29.82 3.11
C ARG A 324 14.06 -29.21 4.01
N GLY A 325 13.70 -28.13 4.71
CA GLY A 325 14.57 -27.47 5.68
C GLY A 325 15.72 -26.65 5.11
N GLU A 326 15.75 -26.42 3.79
CA GLU A 326 16.75 -25.56 3.12
C GLU A 326 16.13 -24.24 2.59
N GLY A 327 15.00 -23.80 3.17
CA GLY A 327 14.41 -22.48 2.96
C GLY A 327 14.98 -21.40 3.89
N MET A 328 14.29 -20.26 4.00
CA MET A 328 14.67 -19.16 4.88
C MET A 328 14.46 -19.52 6.36
N PRO A 329 15.34 -19.05 7.27
CA PRO A 329 15.12 -19.18 8.71
C PRO A 329 13.91 -18.35 9.17
N GLN A 330 13.22 -18.83 10.20
CA GLN A 330 12.12 -18.08 10.80
C GLN A 330 12.66 -16.98 11.71
N TYR A 331 12.08 -15.77 11.61
CA TYR A 331 12.41 -14.67 12.50
C TYR A 331 12.11 -15.04 13.97
N ARG A 332 13.07 -14.75 14.87
CA ARG A 332 13.08 -15.14 16.30
C ARG A 332 13.23 -16.64 16.60
N ASN A 333 13.01 -17.52 15.63
CA ASN A 333 13.28 -18.95 15.76
C ASN A 333 14.16 -19.45 14.60
N PRO A 334 15.44 -19.02 14.54
CA PRO A 334 16.31 -19.26 13.38
C PRO A 334 16.71 -20.73 13.18
N PHE A 335 16.41 -21.61 14.14
CA PHE A 335 16.65 -23.05 14.03
C PHE A 335 15.62 -23.74 13.15
N GLU A 336 14.41 -23.16 13.04
CA GLU A 336 13.41 -23.61 12.09
C GLU A 336 13.57 -22.85 10.78
N LYS A 337 13.59 -23.60 9.68
CA LYS A 337 13.69 -23.08 8.33
C LYS A 337 12.47 -23.53 7.53
N GLY A 338 12.11 -22.74 6.51
CA GLY A 338 11.18 -23.21 5.49
C GLY A 338 11.83 -24.22 4.55
N ASP A 339 11.20 -24.42 3.41
CA ASP A 339 11.63 -25.38 2.40
C ASP A 339 12.16 -24.68 1.14
N LEU A 340 12.99 -25.41 0.38
CA LEU A 340 13.48 -24.96 -0.92
C LEU A 340 12.74 -25.71 -2.03
N TYR A 341 12.04 -24.97 -2.88
CA TYR A 341 11.34 -25.46 -4.06
C TYR A 341 12.16 -25.19 -5.32
N ILE A 342 12.39 -26.25 -6.09
CA ILE A 342 13.12 -26.20 -7.35
C ILE A 342 12.14 -26.51 -8.47
N LYS A 343 11.84 -25.50 -9.29
CA LYS A 343 11.10 -25.68 -10.53
C LYS A 343 12.07 -26.06 -11.64
N PHE A 344 11.82 -27.18 -12.30
CA PHE A 344 12.66 -27.66 -13.38
C PHE A 344 12.13 -27.21 -14.74
N ASP A 345 13.01 -26.60 -15.53
CA ASP A 345 12.79 -26.24 -16.92
C ASP A 345 13.61 -27.21 -17.80
N VAL A 346 12.93 -28.00 -18.62
CA VAL A 346 13.57 -29.06 -19.41
C VAL A 346 13.89 -28.50 -20.79
N GLN A 347 15.17 -28.40 -21.09
CA GLN A 347 15.67 -27.97 -22.39
C GLN A 347 15.69 -29.15 -23.34
N PHE A 348 14.85 -29.08 -24.36
CA PHE A 348 14.89 -29.99 -25.49
C PHE A 348 16.06 -29.65 -26.40
N PRO A 349 16.67 -30.65 -27.04
CA PRO A 349 17.73 -30.41 -28.01
C PRO A 349 17.21 -29.66 -29.24
N GLU A 350 18.11 -28.97 -29.94
CA GLU A 350 17.79 -28.18 -31.13
C GLU A 350 17.30 -29.05 -32.30
N ASN A 351 16.58 -28.46 -33.25
CA ASN A 351 16.13 -29.16 -34.45
C ASN A 351 17.33 -29.73 -35.23
N GLY A 352 17.24 -31.00 -35.64
CA GLY A 352 18.32 -31.67 -36.36
C GLY A 352 19.52 -32.08 -35.52
N TRP A 353 19.41 -32.09 -34.18
CA TRP A 353 20.49 -32.52 -33.28
C TRP A 353 20.96 -33.97 -33.47
N ILE A 354 20.14 -34.81 -34.10
CA ILE A 354 20.40 -36.24 -34.33
C ILE A 354 20.08 -36.61 -35.79
N SER A 355 20.87 -37.52 -36.36
CA SER A 355 20.64 -38.03 -37.72
C SER A 355 19.38 -38.89 -37.79
N THR A 356 18.74 -38.92 -38.97
CA THR A 356 17.51 -39.68 -39.21
C THR A 356 17.66 -41.19 -38.96
N GLU A 357 18.84 -41.75 -39.21
CA GLU A 357 19.14 -43.16 -38.96
C GLU A 357 19.07 -43.53 -37.47
N LYS A 358 19.49 -42.62 -36.59
CA LYS A 358 19.49 -42.83 -35.14
C LYS A 358 18.16 -42.45 -34.48
N LEU A 359 17.26 -41.79 -35.20
CA LEU A 359 15.90 -41.53 -34.71
C LEU A 359 15.12 -42.84 -34.52
N THR A 360 15.35 -43.83 -35.39
CA THR A 360 14.75 -45.16 -35.25
C THR A 360 15.19 -45.83 -33.94
N GLU A 361 16.49 -45.78 -33.61
CA GLU A 361 17.01 -46.30 -32.34
C GLU A 361 16.43 -45.57 -31.13
N LEU A 362 16.21 -44.26 -31.23
CA LEU A 362 15.58 -43.47 -30.16
C LEU A 362 14.09 -43.84 -30.00
N GLU A 363 13.40 -44.09 -31.10
CA GLU A 363 11.99 -44.49 -31.09
C GLU A 363 11.79 -45.84 -30.40
N ASP A 364 12.70 -46.80 -30.64
CA ASP A 364 12.68 -48.10 -29.97
C ASP A 364 12.88 -48.02 -28.44
N LEU A 365 13.51 -46.95 -27.94
CA LEU A 365 13.74 -46.72 -26.51
C LEU A 365 12.60 -45.97 -25.81
N LEU A 366 11.68 -45.38 -26.57
CA LEU A 366 10.56 -44.59 -26.05
C LEU A 366 9.24 -45.39 -26.07
N PRO A 367 8.20 -44.95 -25.35
CA PRO A 367 6.89 -45.56 -25.42
C PRO A 367 6.36 -45.60 -26.87
N SER A 368 5.73 -46.71 -27.25
CA SER A 368 5.20 -46.91 -28.60
C SER A 368 4.23 -45.80 -28.99
N ARG A 369 4.27 -45.39 -30.27
CA ARG A 369 3.30 -44.42 -30.80
C ARG A 369 1.88 -44.88 -30.54
N THR A 370 1.01 -43.93 -30.20
CA THR A 370 -0.42 -44.21 -30.12
C THR A 370 -0.92 -44.53 -31.52
N GLU A 371 -1.65 -45.64 -31.67
CA GLU A 371 -2.24 -46.00 -32.95
C GLU A 371 -3.21 -44.89 -33.39
N VAL A 372 -2.97 -44.34 -34.58
CA VAL A 372 -3.84 -43.32 -35.16
C VAL A 372 -5.17 -43.99 -35.49
N THR A 373 -6.26 -43.49 -34.91
CA THR A 373 -7.62 -43.91 -35.27
C THR A 373 -7.82 -43.72 -36.76
N VAL A 374 -8.42 -44.71 -37.43
CA VAL A 374 -8.69 -44.70 -38.88
C VAL A 374 -9.19 -43.33 -39.32
N ILE A 375 -8.36 -42.62 -40.08
CA ILE A 375 -8.69 -41.32 -40.65
C ILE A 375 -9.86 -41.57 -41.61
N SER A 376 -11.02 -40.98 -41.33
CA SER A 376 -12.22 -41.15 -42.17
C SER A 376 -11.94 -40.62 -43.58
N ALA A 377 -12.58 -41.20 -44.61
CA ALA A 377 -12.46 -40.73 -45.99
C ALA A 377 -12.84 -39.25 -46.18
N ASP A 378 -13.59 -38.69 -45.24
CA ASP A 378 -14.06 -37.30 -45.24
C ASP A 378 -13.09 -36.34 -44.50
N ALA A 379 -11.94 -36.83 -44.02
CA ALA A 379 -10.98 -36.02 -43.28
C ALA A 379 -9.98 -35.33 -44.21
N GLU A 380 -9.79 -34.03 -44.01
CA GLU A 380 -8.81 -33.21 -44.74
C GLU A 380 -7.45 -33.26 -44.05
N GLU A 381 -6.40 -33.53 -44.82
CA GLU A 381 -5.02 -33.46 -44.36
C GLU A 381 -4.57 -32.00 -44.28
N VAL A 382 -4.04 -31.60 -43.13
CA VAL A 382 -3.55 -30.23 -42.90
C VAL A 382 -2.17 -30.29 -42.26
N ASP A 383 -1.26 -29.45 -42.76
CA ASP A 383 0.08 -29.32 -42.20
C ASP A 383 0.06 -28.38 -40.98
N LEU A 384 0.72 -28.80 -39.90
CA LEU A 384 1.05 -27.87 -38.82
C LEU A 384 2.12 -26.88 -39.30
N GLN A 385 1.83 -25.59 -39.14
CA GLN A 385 2.76 -24.50 -39.40
C GLN A 385 3.15 -23.81 -38.09
N ASP A 386 4.32 -23.20 -38.07
CA ASP A 386 4.75 -22.38 -36.94
C ASP A 386 3.79 -21.20 -36.74
N PHE A 387 3.43 -20.94 -35.47
CA PHE A 387 2.55 -19.83 -35.13
C PHE A 387 3.32 -18.50 -35.12
N ASP A 388 3.06 -17.66 -36.11
CA ASP A 388 3.61 -16.30 -36.21
C ASP A 388 2.65 -15.26 -35.63
N ILE A 389 2.98 -14.72 -34.44
CA ILE A 389 2.20 -13.69 -33.74
C ILE A 389 2.03 -12.42 -34.58
N SER A 390 2.93 -12.14 -35.52
CA SER A 390 2.91 -10.89 -36.32
C SER A 390 1.85 -10.88 -37.43
N GLN A 391 1.30 -12.03 -37.81
CA GLN A 391 0.32 -12.14 -38.90
C GLN A 391 -1.15 -12.06 -38.42
N GLY A 392 -1.40 -12.00 -37.11
CA GLY A 392 -2.73 -12.13 -36.50
C GLY A 392 -3.56 -10.84 -36.31
N SER A 393 -3.12 -9.67 -36.78
CA SER A 393 -3.82 -8.39 -36.52
C SER A 393 -4.46 -7.69 -37.73
N SER A 394 -4.50 -8.31 -38.90
CA SER A 394 -5.06 -7.67 -40.11
C SER A 394 -6.22 -8.48 -40.72
N GLY A 395 -7.39 -8.47 -40.07
CA GLY A 395 -8.55 -9.13 -40.68
C GLY A 395 -9.81 -9.16 -39.82
N GLY A 396 -10.37 -7.99 -39.49
CA GLY A 396 -11.56 -7.92 -38.64
C GLY A 396 -12.44 -6.68 -38.79
N HIS A 397 -12.53 -6.08 -39.97
CA HIS A 397 -13.62 -5.14 -40.25
C HIS A 397 -14.93 -5.92 -40.47
N ARG A 398 -15.64 -6.20 -39.38
CA ARG A 398 -17.07 -6.56 -39.43
C ARG A 398 -17.84 -5.35 -39.95
N ARG A 399 -18.27 -5.43 -41.20
CA ARG A 399 -19.25 -4.54 -41.83
C ARG A 399 -20.63 -4.98 -41.34
N GLU A 400 -21.21 -4.27 -40.37
CA GLU A 400 -22.63 -4.42 -40.06
C GLU A 400 -23.44 -3.72 -41.15
N ALA A 401 -24.19 -4.53 -41.90
CA ALA A 401 -25.12 -4.10 -42.92
C ALA A 401 -26.54 -4.18 -42.33
N TYR A 402 -27.10 -3.03 -42.00
CA TYR A 402 -28.55 -2.86 -41.98
C TYR A 402 -28.90 -1.68 -42.91
N ASN A 403 -29.39 -2.07 -44.08
CA ASN A 403 -30.25 -1.27 -44.97
C ASN A 403 -31.57 -1.06 -44.19
N ASP A 404 -32.11 0.14 -44.03
CA ASP A 404 -32.82 0.98 -45.01
C ASP A 404 -34.23 1.23 -44.44
N SER A 405 -34.52 2.47 -44.04
CA SER A 405 -35.50 3.32 -44.73
C SER A 405 -35.98 4.50 -43.88
N SER A 406 -36.10 5.63 -44.60
CA SER A 406 -37.06 6.73 -44.45
C SER A 406 -36.70 7.99 -43.65
N ASP A 407 -36.55 9.05 -44.46
CA ASP A 407 -37.08 10.43 -44.32
C ASP A 407 -36.31 11.37 -43.38
N GLU A 408 -36.07 12.66 -43.66
CA GLU A 408 -36.25 13.56 -44.80
C GLU A 408 -35.42 14.83 -44.49
N GLU A 409 -35.09 15.59 -45.54
CA GLU A 409 -34.74 17.03 -45.54
C GLU A 409 -33.45 17.59 -44.87
N GLY A 410 -32.69 18.38 -45.65
CA GLY A 410 -32.16 19.64 -45.11
C GLY A 410 -30.76 20.16 -45.49
N GLY A 411 -30.41 20.31 -46.78
CA GLY A 411 -29.68 21.50 -47.28
C GLY A 411 -28.12 21.53 -47.29
N PRO A 412 -27.47 22.21 -48.27
CA PRO A 412 -26.02 22.09 -48.53
C PRO A 412 -25.21 23.36 -48.23
N HIS A 413 -24.09 23.27 -47.51
CA HIS A 413 -23.11 24.36 -47.45
C HIS A 413 -21.65 23.88 -47.23
N GLY A 414 -20.84 24.06 -48.28
CA GLY A 414 -19.59 24.83 -48.20
C GLY A 414 -18.28 24.16 -47.74
N PRO A 415 -17.11 24.63 -48.23
CA PRO A 415 -15.93 23.79 -48.47
C PRO A 415 -14.86 23.88 -47.37
N GLY A 416 -14.00 22.85 -47.34
CA GLY A 416 -12.97 22.64 -46.32
C GLY A 416 -11.70 23.49 -46.44
N VAL A 417 -10.85 23.39 -45.42
CA VAL A 417 -9.42 23.74 -45.41
C VAL A 417 -8.67 22.86 -44.40
N GLN A 418 -7.40 22.59 -44.72
CA GLN A 418 -6.47 21.64 -44.14
C GLN A 418 -5.62 22.20 -42.97
N CYS A 419 -5.00 21.25 -42.24
CA CYS A 419 -3.63 21.25 -41.68
C CYS A 419 -3.30 21.79 -40.26
N ALA A 420 -2.49 20.93 -39.61
CA ALA A 420 -1.36 21.15 -38.69
C ALA A 420 -1.61 21.33 -37.18
N HIS A 421 -1.07 20.38 -36.41
CA HIS A 421 -0.63 20.60 -35.04
C HIS A 421 0.89 20.54 -34.98
N GLN A 422 1.45 21.51 -34.26
CA GLN A 422 2.79 21.47 -33.67
C GLN A 422 2.77 20.56 -32.44
#